data_AF-A0A6C0UU58-F1
#
_entry.id   AF-A0A6C0UU58-F1
#
_cell.length_a   1.000
_cell.length_b   1.000
_cell.length_c   1.000
_cell.angle_alpha   90.00
_cell.angle_beta   90.00
_cell.angle_gamma   90.00
#
_symmetry.space_group_name_H-M   'P 1'
#
loop_
_entity.id
_entity.type
_entity.pdbx_description
1 polymer ?
#
loop_
_entity_poly.entity_id
_entity_poly.type
_entity_poly.pdbx_seq_one_letter_code
_entity_poly.pdbx_strand_id
1 'polypeptide(L)'
;MARSFPDKPDRPEDAPGERDVEYWLGIYKTVDDVPDRYRLQNYESEFRGVDTWGQYLETRDDLAESTKKNSWYPCGDRFKKFMQEEAGRHHALPHPDDVESYLMHIKDGGYSIKVTERSVNTVYYQHLSPLKTFFNWLVHHVDYPHIYNPVLLAAHAGGITREVWYWQTDYKPDYGDRKHE
;
A
#
# COMPACT_ATOMS: atom_id res chain seq x y z
N MET A 1 25.28 -32.28 -1.83
CA MET A 1 24.00 -32.63 -1.19
C MET A 1 23.00 -31.53 -1.49
N ALA A 2 21.98 -31.82 -2.28
CA ALA A 2 20.92 -30.86 -2.60
C ALA A 2 20.00 -30.71 -1.38
N ARG A 3 19.81 -29.48 -0.90
CA ARG A 3 18.82 -29.17 0.13
C ARG A 3 17.44 -29.34 -0.52
N SER A 4 16.72 -30.38 -0.12
CA SER A 4 15.30 -30.52 -0.42
C SER A 4 14.59 -29.34 0.24
N PHE A 5 13.96 -28.50 -0.58
CA PHE A 5 13.02 -27.50 -0.07
C PHE A 5 11.87 -28.27 0.58
N PRO A 6 11.48 -27.95 1.83
CA PRO A 6 10.33 -28.58 2.44
C PRO A 6 9.11 -28.35 1.54
N ASP A 7 8.37 -29.42 1.31
CA ASP A 7 7.14 -29.48 0.54
C ASP A 7 6.21 -28.36 1.04
N LYS A 8 5.92 -27.37 0.18
CA LYS A 8 4.90 -26.38 0.51
C LYS A 8 3.60 -27.16 0.60
N PRO A 9 2.80 -27.02 1.68
CA PRO A 9 1.53 -27.72 1.77
C PRO A 9 0.72 -27.46 0.50
N ASP A 10 0.11 -28.52 -0.05
CA ASP A 10 -0.72 -28.47 -1.26
C ASP A 10 -1.75 -27.35 -1.10
N ARG A 11 -1.46 -26.24 -1.77
CA ARG A 11 -2.34 -25.09 -1.77
C ARG A 11 -3.47 -25.39 -2.77
N PRO A 12 -4.73 -25.14 -2.42
CA PRO A 12 -5.85 -25.34 -3.34
C PRO A 12 -5.57 -24.64 -4.68
N GLU A 13 -5.87 -25.30 -5.80
CA GLU A 13 -5.60 -24.77 -7.14
C GLU A 13 -6.35 -23.45 -7.42
N ASP A 14 -7.46 -23.21 -6.70
CA ASP A 14 -8.29 -22.01 -6.75
C ASP A 14 -7.85 -20.90 -5.77
N ALA A 15 -6.83 -21.14 -4.95
CA ALA A 15 -6.36 -20.15 -3.99
C ALA A 15 -5.65 -18.98 -4.70
N PRO A 16 -5.86 -17.72 -4.26
CA PRO A 16 -5.27 -16.55 -4.91
C PRO A 16 -3.75 -16.66 -5.02
N GLY A 17 -3.14 -16.52 -6.20
CA GLY A 17 -1.69 -16.61 -6.38
C GLY A 17 -0.95 -15.44 -5.74
N GLU A 18 0.38 -15.52 -5.59
CA GLU A 18 1.22 -14.43 -5.04
C GLU A 18 1.05 -13.08 -5.77
N ARG A 19 0.50 -13.11 -6.99
CA ARG A 19 0.18 -11.96 -7.81
C ARG A 19 -1.13 -11.27 -7.41
N ASP A 20 -2.05 -12.03 -6.84
CA ASP A 20 -3.36 -11.55 -6.40
C ASP A 20 -3.24 -10.78 -5.09
N VAL A 21 -3.95 -9.65 -4.99
CA VAL A 21 -3.96 -8.86 -3.74
C VAL A 21 -4.47 -9.69 -2.57
N GLU A 22 -5.41 -10.60 -2.83
CA GLU A 22 -6.04 -11.49 -1.85
C GLU A 22 -5.05 -12.46 -1.19
N TYR A 23 -3.93 -12.79 -1.86
CA TYR A 23 -2.85 -13.58 -1.27
C TYR A 23 -2.21 -12.89 -0.07
N TRP A 24 -2.06 -11.56 -0.17
CA TRP A 24 -1.39 -10.74 0.82
C TRP A 24 -2.34 -10.22 1.90
N LEU A 25 -3.64 -10.25 1.65
CA LEU A 25 -4.64 -9.85 2.64
C LEU A 25 -4.62 -10.80 3.84
N GLY A 26 -4.55 -10.22 5.03
CA GLY A 26 -4.74 -10.93 6.28
C GLY A 26 -6.21 -11.35 6.49
N ILE A 27 -6.63 -11.37 7.75
CA ILE A 27 -7.98 -11.81 8.15
C ILE A 27 -9.06 -10.86 7.58
N TYR A 28 -8.79 -9.56 7.58
CA TYR A 28 -9.75 -8.54 7.15
C TYR A 28 -9.61 -8.25 5.65
N LYS A 29 -10.73 -8.24 4.93
CA LYS A 29 -10.77 -7.99 3.48
C LYS A 29 -11.33 -6.61 3.14
N THR A 30 -12.04 -6.01 4.09
CA THR A 30 -12.55 -4.63 4.07
C THR A 30 -12.33 -3.96 5.43
N VAL A 31 -12.49 -2.64 5.50
CA VAL A 31 -12.43 -1.91 6.79
C VAL A 31 -13.61 -2.27 7.71
N ASP A 32 -14.76 -2.62 7.13
CA ASP A 32 -15.93 -3.02 7.89
C ASP A 32 -15.75 -4.35 8.61
N ASP A 33 -14.87 -5.22 8.09
CA ASP A 33 -14.48 -6.47 8.76
C ASP A 33 -13.60 -6.22 10.00
N VAL A 34 -12.96 -5.04 10.09
CA VAL A 34 -12.05 -4.69 11.20
C VAL A 34 -12.89 -4.31 12.41
N PRO A 35 -12.76 -5.02 13.56
CA PRO A 35 -13.44 -4.64 14.79
C PRO A 35 -13.11 -3.20 15.16
N ASP A 36 -14.13 -2.45 15.59
CA ASP A 36 -14.01 -1.00 15.79
C ASP A 36 -12.78 -0.61 16.63
N ARG A 37 -12.51 -1.33 17.73
CA ARG A 37 -11.35 -1.11 18.62
C ARG A 37 -9.99 -1.17 17.93
N TYR A 38 -9.88 -1.79 16.76
CA TYR A 38 -8.64 -1.94 16.01
C TYR A 38 -8.57 -1.04 14.76
N ARG A 39 -9.59 -0.22 14.50
CA ARG A 39 -9.57 0.70 13.37
C ARG A 39 -8.52 1.78 13.59
N LEU A 40 -7.72 2.05 12.57
CA LEU A 40 -6.57 2.96 12.66
C LEU A 40 -6.93 4.37 13.16
N GLN A 41 -8.11 4.88 12.81
CA GLN A 41 -8.60 6.19 13.27
C GLN A 41 -8.62 6.35 14.81
N ASN A 42 -8.72 5.25 15.56
CA ASN A 42 -8.77 5.30 17.02
C ASN A 42 -7.40 5.57 17.66
N TYR A 43 -6.32 5.52 16.89
CA TYR A 43 -4.95 5.69 17.37
C TYR A 43 -4.37 7.08 17.06
N GLU A 44 -5.16 8.03 16.56
CA GLU A 44 -4.68 9.37 16.16
C GLU A 44 -3.84 10.09 17.22
N SER A 45 -4.18 9.95 18.51
CA SER A 45 -3.43 10.56 19.59
C SER A 45 -1.99 10.05 19.70
N GLU A 46 -1.75 8.78 19.39
CA GLU A 46 -0.45 8.13 19.50
C GLU A 46 0.52 8.58 18.39
N PHE A 47 -0.03 9.00 17.25
CA PHE A 47 0.76 9.44 16.10
C PHE A 47 0.96 10.96 16.03
N ARG A 48 0.46 11.72 17.02
CA ARG A 48 0.58 13.17 17.02
C ARG A 48 2.05 13.61 17.06
N GLY A 49 2.50 14.25 15.99
CA GLY A 49 3.88 14.75 15.87
C GLY A 49 4.93 13.67 15.60
N VAL A 50 4.51 12.44 15.26
CA VAL A 50 5.40 11.31 15.00
C VAL A 50 5.65 11.18 13.50
N ASP A 51 6.88 11.42 13.03
CA ASP A 51 7.23 11.15 11.62
C ASP A 51 7.55 9.67 11.39
N THR A 52 6.51 8.85 11.30
CA THR A 52 6.68 7.39 11.09
C THR A 52 7.27 7.05 9.73
N TRP A 53 7.15 7.93 8.73
CA TRP A 53 7.81 7.74 7.44
C TRP A 53 9.31 7.92 7.57
N GLY A 54 9.74 8.93 8.35
CA GLY A 54 11.14 9.14 8.70
C GLY A 54 11.73 7.92 9.42
N GLN A 55 11.05 7.42 10.46
CA GLN A 55 11.47 6.22 11.19
C GLN A 55 11.57 4.99 10.29
N TYR A 56 10.60 4.80 9.39
CA TYR A 56 10.67 3.74 8.39
C TYR A 56 11.90 3.85 7.48
N LEU A 57 12.26 5.06 7.03
CA LEU A 57 13.42 5.26 6.16
C LEU A 57 14.74 4.98 6.88
N GLU A 58 14.82 5.21 8.18
CA GLU A 58 15.97 4.84 9.01
C GLU A 58 16.20 3.32 9.04
N THR A 59 15.17 2.50 8.80
CA THR A 59 15.32 1.04 8.71
C THR A 59 15.67 0.54 7.30
N ARG A 60 15.76 1.42 6.30
CA ARG A 60 15.97 1.06 4.87
C ARG A 60 17.41 1.20 4.42
N ASP A 61 18.34 0.62 5.16
CA ASP A 61 19.77 0.55 4.78
C ASP A 61 20.03 -0.34 3.56
N ASP A 62 19.05 -1.18 3.20
CA ASP A 62 19.04 -2.00 1.98
C ASP A 62 18.88 -1.18 0.69
N LEU A 63 18.34 0.04 0.79
CA LEU A 63 18.12 0.90 -0.37
C LEU A 63 19.32 1.81 -0.64
N ALA A 64 19.76 1.83 -1.89
CA ALA A 64 20.70 2.85 -2.36
C ALA A 64 20.13 4.27 -2.17
N GLU A 65 20.97 5.22 -1.76
CA GLU A 65 20.55 6.62 -1.56
C GLU A 65 19.96 7.26 -2.82
N SER A 66 20.40 6.86 -4.01
CA SER A 66 19.80 7.32 -5.27
C SER A 66 18.33 6.86 -5.39
N THR A 67 18.03 5.62 -5.02
CA THR A 67 16.66 5.09 -4.98
C THR A 67 15.82 5.84 -3.95
N LYS A 68 16.39 6.14 -2.77
CA LYS A 68 15.68 6.92 -1.75
C LYS A 68 15.32 8.31 -2.25
N LYS A 69 16.29 9.02 -2.84
CA LYS A 69 16.09 10.37 -3.41
C LYS A 69 15.11 10.42 -4.56
N ASN A 70 15.09 9.41 -5.42
CA ASN A 70 14.27 9.42 -6.62
C ASN A 70 12.81 9.01 -6.38
N SER A 71 12.56 8.14 -5.39
CA SER A 71 11.23 7.56 -5.16
C SER A 71 10.75 7.68 -3.72
N TRP A 72 11.53 7.27 -2.72
CA TRP A 72 11.03 7.18 -1.33
C TRP A 72 10.85 8.53 -0.64
N TYR A 73 11.82 9.44 -0.73
CA TYR A 73 11.67 10.78 -0.14
C TYR A 73 10.52 11.55 -0.81
N PRO A 74 10.46 11.66 -2.16
CA PRO A 74 9.36 12.37 -2.81
C PRO A 74 7.99 11.72 -2.57
N CYS A 75 7.92 10.38 -2.50
CA CYS A 75 6.69 9.67 -2.16
C CYS A 75 6.21 10.08 -0.76
N GLY A 76 7.10 9.98 0.23
CA GLY A 76 6.79 10.31 1.62
C GLY A 76 6.31 11.74 1.78
N ASP A 77 7.04 12.70 1.22
CA ASP A 77 6.68 14.12 1.30
C ASP A 77 5.32 14.40 0.67
N ARG A 78 5.06 13.86 -0.53
CA ARG A 78 3.78 14.03 -1.21
C ARG A 78 2.64 13.33 -0.49
N PHE A 79 2.87 12.15 0.06
CA PHE A 79 1.85 11.39 0.78
C PHE A 79 1.50 12.07 2.10
N LYS A 80 2.51 12.47 2.89
CA LYS A 80 2.31 13.26 4.12
C LYS A 80 1.51 14.53 3.83
N LYS A 81 1.90 15.26 2.78
CA LYS A 81 1.20 16.47 2.34
C LYS A 81 -0.25 16.18 1.97
N PHE A 82 -0.52 15.17 1.15
CA PHE A 82 -1.89 14.79 0.76
C PHE A 82 -2.74 14.40 1.96
N MET A 83 -2.21 13.57 2.84
CA MET A 83 -2.91 13.11 4.04
C MET A 83 -3.27 14.27 4.97
N GLN A 84 -2.39 15.27 5.07
CA GLN A 84 -2.63 16.48 5.84
C GLN A 84 -3.64 17.42 5.19
N GLU A 85 -3.51 17.69 3.89
CA GLU A 85 -4.29 18.70 3.17
C GLU A 85 -5.70 18.21 2.80
N GLU A 86 -5.82 16.97 2.34
CA GLU A 86 -7.06 16.44 1.74
C GLU A 86 -7.81 15.50 2.70
N ALA A 87 -7.09 14.60 3.38
CA ALA A 87 -7.73 13.62 4.28
C ALA A 87 -7.89 14.14 5.72
N GLY A 88 -7.07 15.10 6.14
CA GLY A 88 -7.03 15.59 7.52
C GLY A 88 -6.60 14.53 8.53
N ARG A 89 -5.82 13.53 8.11
CA ARG A 89 -5.38 12.39 8.95
C ARG A 89 -3.87 12.27 8.97
N HIS A 90 -3.36 11.60 10.00
CA HIS A 90 -1.95 11.23 10.04
C HIS A 90 -1.63 10.24 8.92
N HIS A 91 -0.47 10.37 8.26
CA HIS A 91 -0.10 9.54 7.10
C HIS A 91 0.08 8.06 7.44
N ALA A 92 0.28 7.72 8.71
CA ALA A 92 0.29 6.32 9.15
C ALA A 92 -1.11 5.71 9.30
N LEU A 93 -2.17 6.52 9.35
CA LEU A 93 -3.54 6.09 9.66
C LEU A 93 -4.53 6.34 8.51
N PRO A 94 -4.18 6.09 7.24
CA PRO A 94 -5.11 6.34 6.16
C PRO A 94 -6.27 5.35 6.21
N HIS A 95 -7.45 5.85 5.85
CA HIS A 95 -8.51 4.99 5.33
C HIS A 95 -8.08 4.46 3.95
N PRO A 96 -8.47 3.26 3.52
CA PRO A 96 -8.17 2.77 2.17
C PRO A 96 -8.60 3.72 1.07
N ASP A 97 -9.70 4.45 1.25
CA ASP A 97 -10.15 5.48 0.30
C ASP A 97 -9.18 6.66 0.19
N ASP A 98 -8.44 6.98 1.26
CA ASP A 98 -7.41 8.02 1.22
C ASP A 98 -6.22 7.56 0.37
N VAL A 99 -5.87 6.26 0.41
CA VAL A 99 -4.82 5.67 -0.43
C VAL A 99 -5.23 5.70 -1.89
N GLU A 100 -6.48 5.30 -2.19
CA GLU A 100 -7.06 5.35 -3.53
C GLU A 100 -7.06 6.79 -4.08
N SER A 101 -7.55 7.74 -3.28
CA SER A 101 -7.61 9.16 -3.64
C SER A 101 -6.21 9.75 -3.85
N TYR A 102 -5.24 9.37 -3.03
CA TYR A 102 -3.85 9.78 -3.20
C TYR A 102 -3.26 9.29 -4.52
N LEU A 103 -3.42 7.99 -4.84
CA LEU A 103 -2.87 7.44 -6.07
C LEU A 103 -3.56 8.03 -7.31
N MET A 104 -4.85 8.33 -7.23
CA MET A 104 -5.58 9.05 -8.28
C MET A 104 -5.03 10.48 -8.44
N HIS A 105 -4.88 11.21 -7.33
CA HIS A 105 -4.29 12.56 -7.36
C HIS A 105 -2.90 12.56 -7.99
N ILE A 106 -2.06 11.57 -7.68
CA ILE A 106 -0.75 11.41 -8.33
C ILE A 106 -0.89 11.04 -9.81
N LYS A 107 -1.81 10.14 -10.16
CA LYS A 107 -2.09 9.73 -11.55
C LYS A 107 -2.48 10.93 -12.41
N ASP A 108 -3.24 11.87 -11.86
CA ASP A 108 -3.69 13.09 -12.57
C ASP A 108 -2.64 14.20 -12.66
N GLY A 109 -1.42 13.95 -12.15
CA GLY A 109 -0.32 14.92 -12.18
C GLY A 109 -0.25 15.81 -10.95
N GLY A 110 -0.92 15.46 -9.86
CA GLY A 110 -0.86 16.14 -8.57
C GLY A 110 0.57 16.39 -8.08
N TYR A 111 0.80 17.57 -7.51
CA TYR A 111 2.12 18.07 -7.09
C TYR A 111 3.19 18.17 -8.20
N SER A 112 2.82 18.04 -9.47
CA SER A 112 3.68 18.38 -10.60
C SER A 112 3.63 19.89 -10.90
N ILE A 113 4.73 20.46 -11.40
CA ILE A 113 4.76 21.85 -11.90
C ILE A 113 3.83 22.01 -13.10
N LYS A 114 3.79 20.99 -13.97
CA LYS A 114 2.83 20.88 -15.06
C LYS A 114 1.88 19.75 -14.71
N VAL A 115 0.61 20.07 -14.50
CA VAL A 115 -0.44 19.07 -14.22
C VAL A 115 -0.64 18.27 -15.50
N THR A 116 0.11 17.18 -15.59
CA THR A 116 0.06 16.22 -16.69
C THR A 116 -0.10 14.85 -16.09
N GLU A 117 -1.04 14.11 -16.65
CA GLU A 117 -1.31 12.74 -16.28
C GLU A 117 -0.02 11.90 -16.31
N ARG A 118 0.22 11.14 -15.24
CA ARG A 118 1.36 10.25 -15.09
C ARG A 118 1.04 8.87 -15.64
N SER A 119 2.06 8.18 -16.12
CA SER A 119 1.92 6.77 -16.51
C SER A 119 1.70 5.87 -15.29
N VAL A 120 0.97 4.76 -15.44
CA VAL A 120 0.77 3.74 -14.39
C VAL A 120 2.12 3.23 -13.86
N ASN A 121 3.10 3.05 -14.74
CA ASN A 121 4.49 2.70 -14.41
C ASN A 121 5.12 3.70 -13.41
N THR A 122 4.95 5.00 -13.66
CA THR A 122 5.43 6.06 -12.76
C THR A 122 4.73 6.01 -11.41
N VAL A 123 3.40 5.87 -11.40
CA VAL A 123 2.61 5.75 -10.17
C VAL A 123 3.04 4.51 -9.37
N TYR A 124 3.33 3.40 -10.05
CA TYR A 124 3.82 2.19 -9.41
C TYR A 124 5.18 2.38 -8.72
N TYR A 125 6.23 2.69 -9.47
CA TYR A 125 7.59 2.71 -8.92
C TYR A 125 7.87 3.89 -7.99
N GLN A 126 7.22 5.03 -8.22
CA GLN A 126 7.46 6.22 -7.41
C GLN A 126 6.52 6.33 -6.22
N HIS A 127 5.37 5.64 -6.22
CA HIS A 127 4.37 5.82 -5.17
C HIS A 127 3.85 4.51 -4.57
N LEU A 128 3.23 3.63 -5.36
CA LEU A 128 2.64 2.41 -4.80
C LEU A 128 3.70 1.50 -4.16
N SER A 129 4.86 1.30 -4.80
CA SER A 129 5.92 0.44 -4.27
C SER A 129 6.51 0.96 -2.93
N PRO A 130 6.87 2.25 -2.79
CA PRO A 130 7.20 2.83 -1.48
C PRO A 130 6.09 2.67 -0.42
N LEU A 131 4.82 2.94 -0.77
CA LEU A 131 3.71 2.79 0.17
C LEU A 131 3.50 1.34 0.62
N LYS A 132 3.56 0.38 -0.32
CA LYS A 132 3.45 -1.06 -0.02
C LYS A 132 4.47 -1.48 1.04
N THR A 133 5.72 -1.07 0.84
CA THR A 133 6.81 -1.43 1.74
C THR A 133 6.71 -0.73 3.09
N PHE A 134 6.27 0.53 3.12
CA PHE A 134 6.01 1.29 4.35
C PHE A 134 4.90 0.66 5.20
N PHE A 135 3.73 0.37 4.61
CA PHE A 135 2.62 -0.22 5.37
C PHE A 135 2.85 -1.68 5.72
N ASN A 136 3.63 -2.41 4.93
CA ASN A 136 4.10 -3.73 5.33
C ASN A 136 4.99 -3.65 6.58
N TRP A 137 5.90 -2.67 6.63
CA TRP A 137 6.73 -2.44 7.81
C TRP A 137 5.87 -2.10 9.03
N LEU A 138 4.92 -1.17 8.92
CA LEU A 138 4.02 -0.80 10.03
C LEU A 138 3.27 -2.02 10.61
N VAL A 139 2.74 -2.90 9.76
CA VAL A 139 2.01 -4.11 10.21
C VAL A 139 2.90 -5.11 10.96
N HIS A 140 4.20 -5.14 10.68
CA HIS A 140 5.14 -6.08 11.31
C HIS A 140 5.95 -5.44 12.45
N HIS A 141 5.77 -4.15 12.69
CA HIS A 141 6.55 -3.41 13.66
C HIS A 141 5.85 -3.42 15.02
N VAL A 142 6.59 -3.80 16.06
CA VAL A 142 6.04 -4.09 17.39
C VAL A 142 5.43 -2.87 18.10
N ASP A 143 5.89 -1.67 17.76
CA ASP A 143 5.45 -0.43 18.39
C ASP A 143 4.22 0.21 17.72
N TYR A 144 3.70 -0.38 16.64
CA TYR A 144 2.56 0.19 15.91
C TYR A 144 1.31 -0.69 15.99
N PRO A 145 0.10 -0.10 16.06
CA PRO A 145 -1.16 -0.82 16.25
C PRO A 145 -1.70 -1.47 14.97
N HIS A 146 -0.95 -1.44 13.87
CA HIS A 146 -1.41 -1.88 12.55
C HIS A 146 -1.61 -3.40 12.50
N ILE A 147 -2.87 -3.82 12.46
CA ILE A 147 -3.23 -5.24 12.24
C ILE A 147 -3.74 -5.54 10.82
N TYR A 148 -3.84 -4.51 9.98
CA TYR A 148 -4.21 -4.59 8.57
C TYR A 148 -3.44 -3.56 7.76
N ASN A 149 -3.27 -3.83 6.46
CA ASN A 149 -2.57 -2.95 5.54
C ASN A 149 -3.59 -2.15 4.70
N PRO A 150 -3.73 -0.83 4.89
CA PRO A 150 -4.71 -0.03 4.16
C PRO A 150 -4.45 0.01 2.64
N VAL A 151 -3.20 -0.18 2.19
CA VAL A 151 -2.87 -0.27 0.76
C VAL A 151 -3.43 -1.55 0.14
N LEU A 152 -3.34 -2.68 0.86
CA LEU A 152 -3.91 -3.94 0.38
C LEU A 152 -5.44 -3.87 0.35
N LEU A 153 -6.07 -3.26 1.36
CA LEU A 153 -7.52 -3.04 1.37
C LEU A 153 -7.96 -2.14 0.21
N ALA A 154 -7.21 -1.07 -0.11
CA ALA A 154 -7.51 -0.19 -1.25
C ALA A 154 -7.41 -0.94 -2.59
N ALA A 155 -6.33 -1.71 -2.79
CA ALA A 155 -6.16 -2.52 -3.99
C ALA A 155 -7.23 -3.63 -4.10
N HIS A 156 -7.67 -4.18 -2.96
CA HIS A 156 -8.76 -5.13 -2.91
C HIS A 156 -10.13 -4.48 -3.16
N ALA A 157 -10.33 -3.21 -2.82
CA ALA A 157 -11.57 -2.49 -3.10
C ALA A 157 -11.75 -2.20 -4.60
N GLY A 158 -10.69 -1.80 -5.31
CA GLY A 158 -10.76 -1.53 -6.75
C GLY A 158 -9.98 -0.31 -7.22
N GLY A 159 -10.46 0.28 -8.31
CA GLY A 159 -9.99 1.57 -8.82
C GLY A 159 -8.53 1.60 -9.27
N ILE A 160 -7.90 2.77 -9.15
CA ILE A 160 -6.53 3.00 -9.62
C ILE A 160 -5.52 2.22 -8.77
N THR A 161 -5.76 2.04 -7.47
CA THR A 161 -4.84 1.27 -6.62
C THR A 161 -4.75 -0.17 -7.12
N ARG A 162 -5.89 -0.77 -7.48
CA ARG A 162 -5.94 -2.12 -8.07
C ARG A 162 -5.28 -2.18 -9.44
N GLU A 163 -5.56 -1.22 -10.31
CA GLU A 163 -4.94 -1.14 -11.64
C GLU A 163 -3.40 -1.08 -11.54
N VAL A 164 -2.88 -0.17 -10.69
CA VAL A 164 -1.44 -0.01 -10.45
C VAL A 164 -0.85 -1.24 -9.77
N TRP A 165 -1.60 -1.91 -8.89
CA TRP A 165 -1.18 -3.19 -8.28
C TRP A 165 -0.95 -4.26 -9.36
N TYR A 166 -1.93 -4.49 -10.24
CA TYR A 166 -1.82 -5.55 -11.24
C TYR A 166 -0.93 -5.20 -12.44
N TRP A 167 -0.60 -3.91 -12.62
CA TRP A 167 0.43 -3.50 -13.59
C TRP A 167 1.78 -4.18 -13.34
N GLN A 168 2.15 -4.41 -12.07
CA GLN A 168 3.45 -5.00 -11.70
C GLN A 168 3.63 -6.46 -12.18
N THR A 169 2.53 -7.11 -12.60
CA THR A 169 2.48 -8.57 -12.77
C THR A 169 2.43 -9.04 -14.23
N ASP A 170 2.41 -8.13 -15.22
CA ASP A 170 1.98 -8.40 -16.62
C ASP A 170 0.62 -9.15 -16.70
N TYR A 171 -0.08 -9.21 -15.56
CA TYR A 171 -1.31 -9.93 -15.34
C TYR A 171 -2.43 -8.92 -15.53
N LYS A 172 -3.15 -9.08 -16.63
CA LYS A 172 -4.43 -8.42 -16.84
C LYS A 172 -5.49 -9.44 -16.44
N PRO A 173 -5.98 -9.45 -15.19
CA PRO A 173 -7.14 -10.27 -14.90
C PRO A 173 -8.27 -9.76 -15.80
N ASP A 174 -8.81 -10.66 -16.62
CA ASP A 174 -9.99 -10.36 -17.41
C ASP A 174 -11.14 -10.18 -16.41
N TYR A 175 -11.43 -8.92 -16.04
CA TYR A 175 -12.42 -8.58 -15.01
C TYR A 175 -13.87 -8.94 -15.41
N GLY A 176 -14.07 -9.62 -16.55
CA GLY A 176 -15.36 -10.10 -17.02
C GLY A 176 -15.86 -11.39 -16.36
N ASP A 177 -14.97 -12.24 -15.80
CA ASP A 177 -15.35 -13.63 -15.49
C ASP A 177 -15.48 -13.99 -14.01
N ARG A 178 -15.21 -13.08 -13.07
CA ARG A 178 -15.62 -13.28 -11.67
C ARG A 178 -17.08 -12.84 -11.51
N LYS A 179 -18.00 -13.62 -12.10
CA LYS A 179 -19.40 -13.58 -11.68
C LYS A 179 -19.48 -14.08 -10.24
N HIS A 180 -20.08 -13.26 -9.38
CA HIS A 180 -20.60 -13.71 -8.10
C HIS A 180 -21.62 -14.82 -8.35
N GLU A 181 -21.27 -16.05 -7.94
CA GLU A 181 -22.23 -17.07 -7.51
C GLU A 181 -22.13 -17.24 -6.00
#